data_AF-A0A1K2HI87-F1
#
_entry.id   AF-A0A1K2HI87-F1
#
_cell.length_a   1.000
_cell.length_b   1.000
_cell.length_c   1.000
_cell.angle_alpha   90.00
_cell.angle_beta   90.00
_cell.angle_gamma   90.00
#
_symmetry.space_group_name_H-M   'P 1'
#
loop_
_entity.id
_entity.type
_entity.pdbx_description
1 polymer ?
#
loop_
_entity_poly.entity_id
_entity_poly.type
_entity_poly.pdbx_seq_one_letter_code
_entity_poly.pdbx_strand_id
1 'polypeptide(L)'
;MKRLDRAISSSKQFKPYYYKIILDLLVQLTTEGAYKSLKSFKNERVILTAEQKEILKTYTDSVILLLDIGIAFHEIKQFLTTKKADQFPN
;
A
#
# COMPACT_ATOMS: atom_id res chain seq x y z
N MET A 1 -2.21 10.19 0.93
CA MET A 1 -2.87 9.44 2.04
C MET A 1 -4.34 9.78 2.25
N LYS A 2 -4.79 11.05 2.20
CA LYS A 2 -6.23 11.41 2.36
C LYS A 2 -7.20 10.74 1.37
N ARG A 3 -6.76 10.48 0.12
CA ARG A 3 -7.58 9.78 -0.90
C ARG A 3 -7.81 8.30 -0.57
N LEU A 4 -6.77 7.60 -0.10
CA LEU A 4 -6.85 6.19 0.29
C LEU A 4 -7.75 5.99 1.51
N ASP A 5 -7.61 6.89 2.51
CA ASP A 5 -8.46 6.91 3.69
C ASP A 5 -9.94 7.08 3.32
N ARG A 6 -10.24 8.04 2.42
CA ARG A 6 -11.60 8.25 1.90
C ARG A 6 -12.16 7.04 1.14
N ALA A 7 -11.36 6.43 0.26
CA ALA A 7 -11.78 5.24 -0.49
C ALA A 7 -12.12 4.06 0.44
N ILE A 8 -11.35 3.90 1.52
CA ILE A 8 -11.56 2.87 2.53
C ILE A 8 -12.80 3.16 3.38
N SER A 9 -12.98 4.40 3.84
CA SER A 9 -14.17 4.80 4.59
C SER A 9 -15.46 4.70 3.77
N SER A 10 -15.38 4.89 2.45
CA SER A 10 -16.52 4.72 1.55
C SER A 10 -16.86 3.26 1.25
N SER A 11 -15.93 2.33 1.43
CA SER A 11 -16.14 0.92 1.13
C SER A 11 -16.75 0.18 2.33
N LYS A 12 -18.02 -0.24 2.21
CA LYS A 12 -18.79 -0.93 3.27
C LYS A 12 -18.13 -2.22 3.80
N GLN A 13 -17.26 -2.83 3.00
CA GLN A 13 -16.57 -4.08 3.35
C GLN A 13 -15.21 -3.85 4.02
N PHE A 14 -14.74 -2.61 4.06
CA PHE A 14 -13.40 -2.29 4.52
C PHE A 14 -13.37 -1.92 5.99
N LYS A 15 -12.80 -2.81 6.80
CA LYS A 15 -12.58 -2.56 8.22
C LYS A 15 -11.39 -1.62 8.44
N PRO A 16 -11.40 -0.78 9.50
CA PRO A 16 -10.36 0.22 9.76
C PRO A 16 -8.94 -0.36 9.83
N TYR A 17 -8.79 -1.60 10.31
CA TYR A 17 -7.48 -2.24 10.42
C TYR A 17 -6.88 -2.64 9.05
N TYR A 18 -7.69 -2.79 8.00
CA TYR A 18 -7.19 -3.08 6.65
C TYR A 18 -6.39 -1.91 6.09
N TYR A 19 -6.74 -0.68 6.43
CA TYR A 19 -5.96 0.50 6.05
C TYR A 19 -4.50 0.40 6.50
N LYS A 20 -4.31 -0.03 7.77
CA LYS A 20 -2.98 -0.23 8.33
C LYS A 20 -2.21 -1.30 7.58
N ILE A 21 -2.85 -2.42 7.24
CA ILE A 21 -2.18 -3.52 6.52
C ILE A 21 -1.78 -3.10 5.10
N ILE A 22 -2.67 -2.42 4.38
CA ILE A 22 -2.36 -1.88 3.04
C ILE A 22 -1.21 -0.89 3.11
N LEU A 23 -1.22 0.03 4.07
CA LEU A 23 -0.14 0.99 4.27
C LEU A 23 1.20 0.30 4.55
N ASP A 24 1.21 -0.70 5.44
CA ASP A 24 2.41 -1.48 5.73
C ASP A 24 2.93 -2.21 4.47
N LEU A 25 2.04 -2.78 3.65
CA LEU A 25 2.40 -3.44 2.39
C LEU A 25 2.93 -2.45 1.34
N LEU A 26 2.29 -1.28 1.21
CA LEU A 26 2.74 -0.21 0.30
C LEU A 26 4.13 0.28 0.69
N VAL A 27 4.38 0.49 1.99
CA VAL A 27 5.70 0.87 2.49
C VAL A 27 6.72 -0.21 2.16
N GLN A 28 6.42 -1.47 2.48
CA GLN A 28 7.30 -2.59 2.15
C GLN A 28 7.60 -2.69 0.65
N LEU A 29 6.63 -2.44 -0.23
CA LEU A 29 6.85 -2.42 -1.68
C LEU A 29 7.79 -1.28 -2.09
N THR A 30 7.53 -0.07 -1.59
CA THR A 30 8.27 1.13 -1.98
C THR A 30 9.67 1.20 -1.43
N THR A 31 9.94 0.48 -0.34
CA THR A 31 11.25 0.42 0.29
C THR A 31 11.91 -0.94 0.12
N GLU A 32 11.45 -1.75 -0.84
CA GLU A 32 12.09 -3.04 -1.16
C GLU A 32 12.19 -3.99 0.04
N GLY A 33 11.23 -3.90 0.96
CA GLY A 33 11.19 -4.69 2.18
C GLY A 33 12.07 -4.19 3.33
N ALA A 34 12.82 -3.11 3.15
CA ALA A 34 13.65 -2.50 4.20
C ALA A 34 12.83 -2.12 5.45
N TYR A 35 11.57 -1.71 5.26
CA TYR A 35 10.67 -1.34 6.35
C TYR A 35 9.42 -2.21 6.36
N LYS A 36 9.21 -2.94 7.45
CA LYS A 36 8.04 -3.81 7.61
C LYS A 36 6.73 -3.04 7.84
N SER A 37 6.82 -1.79 8.32
CA SER A 37 5.65 -1.00 8.69
C SER A 37 5.82 0.49 8.43
N LEU A 38 4.69 1.18 8.25
CA LEU A 38 4.68 2.65 8.17
C LEU A 38 5.25 3.30 9.44
N LYS A 39 5.07 2.63 10.60
CA LYS A 39 5.60 3.13 11.87
C LYS A 39 7.13 3.12 11.88
N SER A 40 7.75 2.01 11.46
CA SER A 40 9.21 1.91 11.33
C SER A 40 9.74 2.92 10.32
N PHE A 41 9.08 3.03 9.18
CA PHE A 41 9.43 3.99 8.12
C PHE A 41 9.41 5.45 8.62
N LYS A 42 8.37 5.85 9.36
CA LYS A 42 8.27 7.20 9.94
C LYS A 42 9.29 7.44 11.05
N ASN A 43 9.59 6.41 11.84
CA ASN A 43 10.51 6.53 12.97
C ASN A 43 11.95 6.82 12.50
N GLU A 44 12.36 6.23 11.39
CA GLU A 44 13.68 6.46 10.79
C GLU A 44 13.78 7.76 9.97
N ARG A 45 12.71 8.60 9.96
CA ARG A 45 12.64 9.87 9.21
C ARG A 45 13.08 9.72 7.75
N VAL A 46 12.78 8.58 7.14
CA VAL A 46 13.22 8.23 5.79
C VAL A 46 12.59 9.19 4.80
N ILE A 47 13.45 9.82 3.99
CA ILE A 47 13.01 10.65 2.88
C ILE A 47 12.94 9.76 1.64
N LEU A 48 11.72 9.51 1.16
CA LEU A 48 11.53 8.78 -0.10
C LEU A 48 12.20 9.54 -1.25
N THR A 49 12.94 8.82 -2.09
CA THR A 49 13.46 9.34 -3.36
C THR A 49 12.32 9.69 -4.30
N ALA A 50 12.61 10.44 -5.38
CA ALA A 50 11.59 10.78 -6.38
C ALA A 50 10.94 9.52 -7.00
N GLU A 51 11.75 8.51 -7.29
CA GLU A 51 11.31 7.23 -7.81
C GLU A 51 10.42 6.48 -6.81
N GLN A 52 10.84 6.37 -5.55
CA GLN A 52 10.03 5.72 -4.50
C GLN A 52 8.69 6.44 -4.27
N LYS A 53 8.66 7.78 -4.39
CA LYS A 53 7.42 8.56 -4.31
C LYS A 53 6.48 8.26 -5.48
N GLU A 54 7.03 8.10 -6.68
CA GLU A 54 6.24 7.74 -7.86
C GLU A 54 5.68 6.33 -7.74
N ILE A 55 6.52 5.37 -7.34
CA ILE A 55 6.12 3.98 -7.06
C ILE A 55 5.01 3.95 -5.99
N LEU A 56 5.19 4.68 -4.88
CA LEU A 56 4.18 4.77 -3.81
C LEU A 56 2.86 5.34 -4.34
N LYS A 57 2.93 6.37 -5.18
CA LYS A 57 1.75 7.00 -5.77
C LYS A 57 1.03 6.02 -6.70
N THR A 58 1.74 5.35 -7.59
CA THR A 58 1.19 4.37 -8.54
C THR A 58 0.50 3.22 -7.83
N TYR A 59 1.14 2.63 -6.81
CA TYR A 59 0.52 1.58 -6.02
C TYR A 59 -0.67 2.09 -5.20
N THR A 60 -0.59 3.30 -4.65
CA THR A 60 -1.70 3.91 -3.91
C THR A 60 -2.92 4.15 -4.83
N ASP A 61 -2.72 4.69 -6.03
CA ASP A 61 -3.81 4.89 -6.99
C ASP A 61 -4.39 3.54 -7.47
N SER A 62 -3.56 2.52 -7.67
CA SER A 62 -4.01 1.17 -8.01
C SER A 62 -4.90 0.57 -6.90
N VAL A 63 -4.49 0.70 -5.64
CA VAL A 63 -5.30 0.25 -4.50
C VAL A 63 -6.59 1.03 -4.40
N ILE A 64 -6.57 2.35 -4.58
CA ILE A 64 -7.79 3.17 -4.59
C ILE A 64 -8.74 2.70 -5.69
N LEU A 65 -8.23 2.44 -6.89
CA LEU A 65 -9.05 1.93 -7.99
C LEU A 65 -9.70 0.59 -7.62
N LEU A 66 -8.92 -0.36 -7.10
CA LEU A 66 -9.43 -1.67 -6.67
C LEU A 66 -10.49 -1.54 -5.58
N LEU A 67 -10.31 -0.62 -4.63
CA LEU A 67 -11.30 -0.32 -3.60
C LEU A 67 -12.59 0.27 -4.17
N ASP A 68 -12.46 1.14 -5.17
CA ASP A 68 -13.58 1.84 -5.81
C ASP A 68 -14.46 0.87 -6.61
N ILE A 69 -13.84 -0.07 -7.33
CA ILE A 69 -14.56 -1.15 -8.04
C ILE A 69 -15.05 -2.27 -7.11
N GLY A 70 -14.85 -2.14 -5.79
CA GLY A 70 -15.41 -3.05 -4.78
C GLY A 70 -14.64 -4.36 -4.60
N ILE A 71 -13.38 -4.43 -5.03
CA ILE A 71 -12.54 -5.62 -4.86
C ILE A 71 -12.29 -5.87 -3.37
N ALA A 72 -12.32 -7.14 -3.00
CA ALA A 72 -12.14 -7.54 -1.62
C ALA A 72 -10.70 -7.32 -1.15
N PHE A 73 -10.53 -7.03 0.15
CA PHE A 73 -9.21 -6.81 0.75
C PHE A 73 -8.21 -7.94 0.48
N HIS A 74 -8.65 -9.20 0.47
CA HIS A 74 -7.76 -10.34 0.24
C HIS A 74 -7.15 -10.33 -1.17
N GLU A 75 -7.92 -9.93 -2.19
CA GLU A 75 -7.44 -9.78 -3.56
C GLU A 75 -6.49 -8.60 -3.70
N ILE A 76 -6.80 -7.46 -3.06
CA ILE A 76 -5.90 -6.29 -3.00
C ILE A 76 -4.56 -6.69 -2.35
N LYS A 77 -4.62 -7.46 -1.25
CA LYS A 77 -3.43 -7.96 -0.58
C LYS A 77 -2.63 -8.90 -1.49
N GLN A 78 -3.29 -9.81 -2.20
CA GLN A 78 -2.62 -10.69 -3.16
C GLN A 78 -1.97 -9.89 -4.28
N PHE A 79 -2.68 -8.92 -4.87
CA PHE A 79 -2.13 -8.04 -5.91
C PHE A 79 -0.84 -7.35 -5.46
N LEU A 80 -0.84 -6.73 -4.27
CA LEU A 80 0.34 -6.08 -3.72
C LEU A 80 1.47 -7.07 -3.42
N THR A 81 1.14 -8.28 -2.96
CA THR A 81 2.14 -9.31 -2.65
C THR A 81 2.75 -9.92 -3.90
N THR A 82 1.95 -10.13 -4.95
CA THR A 82 2.43 -10.60 -6.26
C THR A 82 3.31 -9.55 -6.91
N LYS A 83 2.94 -8.27 -6.87
CA LYS A 83 3.80 -7.18 -7.36
C LYS A 83 5.13 -7.09 -6.62
N LYS A 84 5.13 -7.37 -5.31
CA LYS A 84 6.36 -7.49 -4.52
C LYS A 84 7.23 -8.65 -5.02
N ALA A 85 6.64 -9.81 -5.32
CA ALA A 85 7.38 -10.97 -5.82
C ALA A 85 7.93 -10.74 -7.24
N ASP A 86 7.21 -10.00 -8.09
CA ASP A 86 7.61 -9.70 -9.47
C ASP A 86 8.78 -8.70 -9.53
N GLN A 87 8.86 -7.75 -8.59
CA GLN A 87 10.03 -6.86 -8.45
C GLN A 87 11.28 -7.57 -7.90
N PHE A 88 11.13 -8.73 -7.26
CA PHE A 88 12.22 -9.51 -6.68
C PHE A 88 12.05 -11.00 -7.01
N PRO A 89 12.32 -11.43 -8.25
CA PRO A 89 12.45 -12.84 -8.55
C PRO A 89 13.64 -13.39 -7.76
N ASN A 90 13.37 -14.44 -6.99
CA ASN A 90 14.29 -15.14 -6.11
C ASN A 90 15.47 -15.77 -6.88
#